data_AF-A0A967XUK3-F1
#
_entry.id   AF-A0A967XUK3-F1
#
_cell.length_a   1.000
_cell.length_b   1.000
_cell.length_c   1.000
_cell.angle_alpha   90.00
_cell.angle_beta   90.00
_cell.angle_gamma   90.00
#
_symmetry.space_group_name_H-M   'P 1'
#
loop_
_entity.id
_entity.type
_entity.pdbx_description
1 polymer ?
#
loop_
_entity_poly.entity_id
_entity_poly.type
_entity_poly.pdbx_seq_one_letter_code
_entity_poly.pdbx_strand_id
1 'polypeptide(L)' 'MTLEDWYGLCEVVLFPKTYQQYGHLTKTHGPFLIWGLVQSRLPGEVNLIVRKLEVIRLEKEELEQKLSLPEEVGHDN' A
#
# COMPACT_ATOMS: atom_id res chain seq x y z
N MET A 1 2.39 -8.77 -8.82
CA MET A 1 3.33 -7.86 -8.10
C MET A 1 3.22 -8.25 -6.66
N THR A 2 4.31 -8.33 -5.92
CA THR A 2 4.26 -8.66 -4.49
C THR A 2 4.44 -7.38 -3.68
N LEU A 3 3.56 -7.16 -2.71
CA LEU A 3 3.68 -6.08 -1.73
C LEU A 3 4.22 -6.66 -0.43
N GLU A 4 5.17 -5.96 0.18
CA GLU A 4 5.74 -6.31 1.48
C GLU A 4 5.49 -5.18 2.47
N ASP A 5 5.11 -5.54 3.69
CA ASP A 5 5.10 -4.67 4.85
C ASP A 5 5.69 -5.38 6.08
N TRP A 6 5.60 -4.74 7.25
CA TRP A 6 6.11 -5.30 8.50
C TRP A 6 5.43 -6.61 8.93
N TYR A 7 4.25 -6.93 8.40
CA TYR A 7 3.46 -8.12 8.76
C TYR A 7 3.62 -9.27 7.76
N GLY A 8 4.13 -8.99 6.56
CA GLY A 8 4.54 -10.02 5.60
C GLY A 8 4.31 -9.64 4.15
N LEU A 9 4.07 -10.66 3.32
CA LEU A 9 3.91 -10.55 1.87
C LEU A 9 2.45 -10.72 1.47
N CYS A 10 2.03 -9.93 0.47
CA CYS A 10 0.71 -10.01 -0.14
C CYS A 10 0.84 -9.99 -1.67
N GLU A 11 0.16 -10.93 -2.33
CA GLU A 11 0.11 -10.96 -3.79
C GLU A 11 -0.89 -9.93 -4.31
N VAL A 12 -0.43 -9.04 -5.18
CA VAL A 12 -1.23 -7.97 -5.77
C VAL A 12 -1.53 -8.27 -7.23
N VAL A 13 -2.82 -8.41 -7.52
CA VAL A 13 -3.36 -8.82 -8.82
C VAL A 13 -3.93 -7.64 -9.57
N LEU A 14 -3.35 -7.32 -10.73
CA LEU A 14 -3.86 -6.32 -11.66
C LEU A 14 -4.49 -7.03 -12.87
N PHE A 15 -5.83 -6.97 -12.98
CA PHE A 15 -6.53 -7.42 -14.17
C PHE A 15 -6.28 -6.48 -15.36
N PRO A 16 -6.50 -6.91 -16.62
CA PRO A 16 -6.07 -6.17 -17.81
C PRO A 16 -6.45 -4.68 -17.83
N LYS A 17 -7.70 -4.34 -17.45
CA LYS A 17 -8.16 -2.94 -17.40
C LYS A 17 -7.36 -2.11 -16.38
N THR A 18 -7.19 -2.64 -15.16
CA THR A 18 -6.43 -1.99 -14.10
C THR A 18 -4.94 -1.92 -14.46
N TYR A 19 -4.39 -2.94 -15.10
CA TYR A 19 -3.01 -2.97 -15.54
C TYR A 19 -2.73 -1.94 -16.64
N GLN A 20 -3.64 -1.76 -17.60
CA GLN A 20 -3.51 -0.69 -18.61
C GLN A 20 -3.46 0.69 -17.96
N GLN A 21 -4.23 0.90 -16.89
CA GLN A 21 -4.27 2.18 -16.17
C GLN A 21 -3.03 2.41 -15.31
N TYR A 22 -2.60 1.40 -14.54
CA TYR A 22 -1.62 1.59 -13.46
C TYR A 22 -0.32 0.78 -13.62
N GLY A 23 -0.22 -0.11 -14.60
CA GLY A 23 0.94 -1.00 -14.78
C GLY A 23 2.26 -0.26 -15.06
N HIS A 24 2.20 1.00 -15.50
CA HIS A 24 3.39 1.84 -15.61
C HIS A 24 3.96 2.24 -14.25
N LEU A 25 3.11 2.40 -13.22
CA LEU A 25 3.51 2.74 -11.86
C LEU A 25 4.25 1.59 -11.18
N THR A 26 3.94 0.33 -11.53
CA THR A 26 4.61 -0.84 -10.92
C THR A 26 6.07 -1.02 -11.37
N LYS A 27 6.57 -0.16 -12.27
CA LYS A 27 7.98 -0.15 -12.70
C LYS A 27 8.87 0.71 -11.82
N THR A 28 8.29 1.52 -10.93
CA THR A 28 9.06 2.35 -9.99
C THR A 28 9.36 1.56 -8.72
N HIS A 29 10.31 2.07 -7.93
CA HIS A 29 10.43 1.67 -6.54
C HIS A 29 9.43 2.51 -5.74
N GLY A 30 8.66 1.87 -4.86
CA GLY A 30 7.55 2.50 -4.11
C GLY A 30 8.01 3.59 -3.12
N PRO A 31 7.22 3.88 -2.08
CA PRO A 31 6.10 3.09 -1.55
C PRO A 31 4.80 3.24 -2.35
N PHE A 32 3.99 2.18 -2.33
CA PHE A 32 2.72 2.11 -3.04
C PHE A 32 1.55 2.21 -2.07
N LEU A 33 0.50 2.92 -2.48
CA LEU A 33 -0.80 2.89 -1.82
C LEU A 33 -1.81 2.22 -2.74
N ILE A 34 -2.40 1.12 -2.27
CA ILE A 34 -3.19 0.22 -3.10
C ILE A 34 -4.54 -0.01 -2.43
N TRP A 35 -5.61 0.26 -3.17
CA TRP A 35 -6.98 -0.08 -2.74
C TRP A 35 -7.54 -1.16 -3.64
N GLY A 36 -8.24 -2.11 -3.03
CA GLY A 36 -8.70 -3.28 -3.73
C GLY A 36 -9.68 -4.12 -2.95
N LEU A 37 -10.00 -5.27 -3.51
CA LEU A 37 -10.74 -6.33 -2.83
C LEU A 37 -9.76 -7.36 -2.31
N VAL A 38 -9.88 -7.69 -1.03
CA VAL A 38 -9.15 -8.82 -0.45
C VAL A 38 -9.82 -10.11 -0.88
N GLN A 39 -9.01 -11.04 -1.38
CA GLN A 39 -9.43 -12.40 -1.70
C GLN A 39 -8.52 -13.40 -0.97
N SER A 40 -9.13 -14.26 -0.17
CA SER A 40 -8.48 -15.41 0.46
C SER A 40 -9.22 -16.67 0.06
N ARG A 41 -8.53 -17.61 -0.61
CA ARG A 41 -9.11 -18.89 -1.05
C ARG A 41 -8.65 -20.06 -0.19
N LEU A 42 -7.45 -19.95 0.39
CA LEU A 42 -6.87 -20.92 1.31
C LEU A 42 -6.42 -20.21 2.60
N PRO A 43 -6.41 -20.91 3.75
CA PRO A 43 -5.86 -20.35 4.99
C PRO A 43 -4.40 -19.91 4.80
N GLY A 44 -4.09 -18.67 5.20
CA GLY A 44 -2.75 -18.08 5.08
C GLY A 44 -2.46 -17.39 3.75
N GLU A 45 -3.35 -17.51 2.75
CA GLU A 45 -3.25 -16.74 1.51
C GLU A 45 -4.04 -15.44 1.58
N VAL A 46 -3.40 -14.36 1.16
CA VAL A 46 -4.06 -13.08 0.92
C VAL A 46 -3.64 -12.55 -0.45
N ASN A 47 -4.62 -12.38 -1.31
CA ASN A 47 -4.46 -11.68 -2.58
C ASN A 47 -5.23 -10.36 -2.52
N LEU A 48 -4.65 -9.29 -3.07
CA LEU A 48 -5.29 -8.00 -3.23
C LEU A 48 -5.60 -7.76 -4.71
N ILE A 49 -6.88 -7.77 -5.06
CA ILE A 49 -7.35 -7.41 -6.41
C ILE A 49 -7.42 -5.89 -6.52
N VAL A 50 -6.56 -5.29 -7.33
CA VAL A 50 -6.40 -3.84 -7.40
C VAL A 50 -7.59 -3.16 -8.08
N ARG A 51 -8.09 -2.11 -7.42
CA ARG A 51 -9.04 -1.13 -7.99
C ARG A 51 -8.41 0.23 -8.21
N LYS A 52 -7.45 0.62 -7.37
CA LYS A 52 -6.71 1.88 -7.46
C LYS A 52 -5.28 1.66 -6.96
N LEU A 53 -4.32 2.29 -7.62
CA LEU A 53 -2.91 2.25 -7.23
C LEU A 53 -2.29 3.63 -7.39
N GLU A 54 -1.53 4.05 -6.38
CA GLU A 54 -0.78 5.29 -6.35
C GLU A 54 0.65 5.02 -5.88
N VAL A 55 1.59 5.82 -6.37
CA VAL A 55 2.96 5.88 -5.83
C VAL A 55 3.01 7.07 -4.91
N ILE A 56 3.32 6.84 -3.64
CA ILE A 56 3.49 7.93 -2.68
C ILE A 56 4.90 8.48 -2.86
N ARG A 57 5.00 9.80 -3.01
CA ARG A 57 6.27 10.51 -2.87
C ARG A 57 6.49 10.84 -1.42
N LEU A 58 7.59 10.33 -0.89
CA LEU A 58 8.02 10.57 0.48
C LEU A 58 9.07 11.68 0.45
N GLU A 59 8.64 12.91 0.73
CA GLU A 59 9.56 14.02 0.94
C GLU A 59 10.13 13.92 2.36
N LYS A 60 11.45 13.81 2.47
CA LYS A 60 12.16 13.53 3.73
C LYS A 60 11.79 14.52 4.84
N GLU A 61 11.78 15.81 4.52
CA GLU A 61 11.51 16.88 5.49
C GLU A 61 10.08 16.80 6.06
N GLU A 62 9.09 16.48 5.23
CA GLU A 62 7.70 16.33 5.68
C GLU A 62 7.52 15.12 6.61
N LEU A 63 8.27 14.03 6.35
CA LEU A 63 8.24 12.83 7.19
C LEU A 63 8.88 13.06 8.54
N GLU A 64 10.05 13.70 8.56
CA GLU A 64 10.75 14.03 9.81
C GLU A 64 9.89 14.93 10.70
N GLN A 65 9.21 15.94 10.11
CA GLN A 65 8.27 16.78 10.85
C GLN A 65 7.12 15.95 11.44
N LYS A 66 6.44 15.13 10.64
CA LYS A 66 5.30 14.30 11.11
C LYS A 66 5.69 13.29 12.19
N LEU A 67 6.87 12.69 12.10
CA LEU A 67 7.36 11.71 13.07
C LEU A 67 7.94 12.35 14.33
N SER A 68 8.33 13.62 14.27
CA SER A 68 8.81 14.39 15.44
C SER A 68 7.69 14.97 16.30
N LEU A 69 6.44 14.95 15.81
CA LEU A 69 5.29 15.37 16.58
C LEU A 69 4.96 14.27 17.60
N PRO A 70 4.87 14.58 18.91
CA PRO A 70 4.40 13.60 19.89
C PRO A 70 3.00 13.13 19.52
N GLU A 71 2.74 11.83 19.61
CA GLU A 71 1.38 11.28 19.51
C GLU A 71 0.50 12.06 20.48
N GLU A 72 -0.60 12.65 19.99
CA GLU A 72 -1.56 13.27 20.88
C GLU A 72 -2.07 12.17 21.83
N VAL A 73 -1.59 12.21 23.07
CA VAL A 73 -2.07 11.39 24.16
C VAL A 73 -3.52 11.78 24.36
N GLY A 74 -4.43 10.97 23.81
CA GLY A 74 -5.86 11.05 24.06
C GLY A 74 -6.07 10.97 25.57
N HIS A 75 -6.35 12.12 26.18
CA HIS A 75 -6.94 12.17 27.52
C HIS A 75 -8.40 11.74 27.36
N ASP A 76 -8.68 10.46 27.60
CA ASP A 76 -10.02 10.01 27.93
C ASP A 76 -10.33 10.51 29.35
N ASN A 77 -11.29 11.44 29.45
CA ASN A 77 -11.95 11.86 30.70
C ASN A 77 -13.08 10.88 31.05
#